data_AF-A0A6A7BI91-F1
#
_entry.id   AF-A0A6A7BI91-F1
#
_cell.length_a   1.000
_cell.length_b   1.000
_cell.length_c   1.000
_cell.angle_alpha   90.00
_cell.angle_beta   90.00
_cell.angle_gamma   90.00
#
_symmetry.space_group_name_H-M   'P 1'
#
loop_
_entity.id
_entity.type
_entity.pdbx_description
1 polymer ?
#
loop_
_entity_poly.entity_id
_entity_poly.type
_entity_poly.pdbx_seq_one_letter_code
_entity_poly.pdbx_strand_id
1 'polypeptide(L)'
;MASPNWPTTIPIPEATGQYLSPDTTTTKRIDFTDFFLRFTHAEDAHPAYKTLFTTHQTLIKLLVEHPAMAPNLQQTFSTPANSKNKVYFMWDFALRSFQHLAAEVSPQDPWSSPMFQDVLGRALMAKEMVLDESGNLGAGIANPGNMNDGGVDFGEEIKKVAAKLDDLGEGCAGCGKAEKEGGGELLCARCKRQRYCSGECQKKCWKAHKKGCKA
;
A
#
# COMPACT_ATOMS: atom_id res chain seq x y z
N MET A 1 -6.52 12.62 -26.09
CA MET A 1 -6.36 11.15 -26.22
C MET A 1 -7.55 10.52 -25.57
N ALA A 2 -8.24 9.61 -26.25
CA ALA A 2 -9.40 8.93 -25.66
C ALA A 2 -8.93 8.17 -24.41
N SER A 3 -9.64 8.31 -23.31
CA SER A 3 -9.39 7.53 -22.11
C SER A 3 -9.46 6.05 -22.48
N PRO A 4 -8.50 5.22 -22.05
CA PRO A 4 -8.51 3.82 -22.37
C PRO A 4 -9.79 3.14 -21.84
N ASN A 5 -10.35 2.23 -22.64
CA ASN A 5 -11.68 1.65 -22.44
C ASN A 5 -11.64 0.51 -21.40
N TRP A 6 -11.32 0.83 -20.14
CA TRP A 6 -11.41 -0.10 -19.02
C TRP A 6 -12.76 0.04 -18.31
N PRO A 7 -13.24 -1.00 -17.60
CA PRO A 7 -14.41 -0.90 -16.74
C PRO A 7 -14.31 0.23 -15.71
N THR A 8 -15.45 0.74 -15.25
CA THR A 8 -15.48 1.75 -14.17
C THR A 8 -14.94 1.19 -12.85
N THR A 9 -15.15 -0.10 -12.61
CA THR A 9 -14.69 -0.84 -11.44
C THR A 9 -14.14 -2.19 -11.87
N ILE A 10 -13.11 -2.66 -11.17
CA ILE A 10 -12.45 -3.96 -11.42
C ILE A 10 -12.52 -4.75 -10.10
N PRO A 11 -13.51 -5.63 -9.91
CA PRO A 11 -13.67 -6.33 -8.65
C PRO A 11 -12.57 -7.37 -8.44
N ILE A 12 -12.06 -7.44 -7.21
CA ILE A 12 -11.13 -8.45 -6.70
C ILE A 12 -11.89 -9.26 -5.62
N PRO A 13 -12.79 -10.18 -6.01
CA PRO A 13 -13.56 -10.98 -5.07
C PRO A 13 -12.69 -12.02 -4.35
N GLU A 14 -11.62 -12.46 -5.01
CA GLU A 14 -10.64 -13.44 -4.54
C GLU A 14 -9.25 -13.04 -5.04
N ALA A 15 -8.20 -13.66 -4.49
CA ALA A 15 -6.85 -13.48 -5.01
C ALA A 15 -6.83 -13.94 -6.47
N THR A 16 -6.45 -13.06 -7.40
CA THR A 16 -6.55 -13.36 -8.84
C THR A 16 -5.58 -14.46 -9.28
N GLY A 17 -4.54 -14.72 -8.50
CA GLY A 17 -3.42 -15.60 -8.85
C GLY A 17 -2.60 -15.10 -10.05
N GLN A 18 -2.92 -13.91 -10.56
CA GLN A 18 -2.33 -13.31 -11.76
C GLN A 18 -2.16 -11.81 -11.57
N TYR A 19 -1.01 -11.29 -12.00
CA TYR A 19 -0.76 -9.84 -11.99
C TYR A 19 -1.52 -9.17 -13.12
N LEU A 20 -2.76 -8.79 -12.85
CA LEU A 20 -3.57 -7.98 -13.77
C LEU A 20 -2.89 -6.63 -13.99
N SER A 21 -2.65 -6.29 -15.25
CA SER A 21 -1.97 -5.05 -15.63
C SER A 21 -2.32 -4.68 -17.08
N PRO A 22 -2.41 -3.38 -17.39
CA PRO A 22 -2.32 -2.87 -18.75
C PRO A 22 -0.99 -3.24 -19.40
N ASP A 23 -0.92 -3.16 -20.73
CA ASP A 23 0.35 -3.26 -21.45
C ASP A 23 1.26 -2.09 -21.08
N THR A 24 2.35 -2.42 -20.39
CA THR A 24 3.32 -1.47 -19.84
C THR A 24 4.09 -0.69 -20.92
N THR A 25 4.16 -1.21 -22.14
CA THR A 25 4.89 -0.59 -23.26
C THR A 25 4.07 0.48 -23.96
N THR A 26 2.74 0.40 -23.89
CA THR A 26 1.80 1.29 -24.58
C THR A 26 0.99 2.17 -23.64
N THR A 27 0.83 1.78 -22.37
CA THR A 27 0.01 2.50 -21.39
C THR A 27 0.84 3.54 -20.63
N LYS A 28 0.32 4.78 -20.56
CA LYS A 28 0.93 5.89 -19.81
C LYS A 28 0.81 5.69 -18.32
N ARG A 29 1.73 6.24 -17.52
CA ARG A 29 1.71 6.09 -16.05
C ARG A 29 0.42 6.59 -15.40
N ILE A 30 -0.17 7.67 -15.91
CA ILE A 30 -1.44 8.18 -15.40
C ILE A 30 -2.57 7.17 -15.60
N ASP A 31 -2.71 6.64 -16.82
CA ASP A 31 -3.73 5.65 -17.17
C ASP A 31 -3.47 4.29 -16.50
N PHE A 32 -2.19 3.92 -16.37
CA PHE A 32 -1.75 2.73 -15.67
C PHE A 32 -2.12 2.81 -14.19
N THR A 33 -1.95 3.98 -13.56
CA THR A 33 -2.36 4.20 -12.17
C THR A 33 -3.88 4.14 -12.04
N ASP A 34 -4.60 4.82 -12.94
CA ASP A 34 -6.07 4.83 -12.96
C ASP A 34 -6.65 3.40 -13.03
N PHE A 35 -6.04 2.51 -13.82
CA PHE A 35 -6.43 1.10 -13.85
C PHE A 35 -6.42 0.44 -12.46
N PHE A 36 -5.37 0.62 -11.66
CA PHE A 36 -5.29 0.03 -10.32
C PHE A 36 -6.18 0.75 -9.29
N LEU A 37 -6.46 2.04 -9.49
CA LEU A 37 -7.41 2.79 -8.65
C LEU A 37 -8.87 2.36 -8.88
N ARG A 38 -9.17 1.68 -9.99
CA ARG A 38 -10.49 1.09 -10.26
C ARG A 38 -10.72 -0.24 -9.54
N PHE A 39 -9.68 -0.81 -8.94
CA PHE A 39 -9.83 -2.09 -8.24
C PHE A 39 -10.71 -1.92 -7.00
N THR A 40 -11.58 -2.89 -6.73
CA THR A 40 -12.41 -2.92 -5.52
C THR A 40 -12.24 -4.24 -4.81
N HIS A 41 -11.96 -4.22 -3.50
CA HIS A 41 -11.88 -5.45 -2.71
C HIS A 41 -13.26 -6.10 -2.50
N ALA A 42 -13.30 -7.39 -2.16
CA ALA A 42 -14.53 -8.08 -1.80
C ALA A 42 -15.26 -7.41 -0.60
N GLU A 43 -16.59 -7.47 -0.60
CA GLU A 43 -17.43 -6.89 0.48
C GLU A 43 -17.19 -7.58 1.82
N ASP A 44 -16.92 -8.89 1.81
CA ASP A 44 -16.64 -9.73 2.98
C ASP A 44 -15.15 -9.82 3.32
N ALA A 45 -14.29 -9.04 2.65
CA ALA A 45 -12.85 -9.07 2.90
C ALA A 45 -12.50 -8.75 4.36
N HIS A 46 -11.44 -9.39 4.83
CA HIS A 46 -10.85 -9.20 6.15
C HIS A 46 -10.48 -7.72 6.37
N PRO A 47 -10.73 -7.13 7.56
CA PRO A 47 -10.45 -5.72 7.83
C PRO A 47 -9.01 -5.29 7.54
N ALA A 48 -8.04 -6.12 7.90
CA ALA A 48 -6.63 -5.90 7.54
C ALA A 48 -6.39 -5.77 6.03
N TYR A 49 -7.03 -6.63 5.23
CA TYR A 49 -6.93 -6.56 3.77
C TYR A 49 -7.58 -5.26 3.26
N LYS A 50 -8.82 -4.97 3.67
CA LYS A 50 -9.55 -3.75 3.28
C LYS A 50 -8.78 -2.48 3.59
N THR A 51 -8.20 -2.42 4.79
CA THR A 51 -7.45 -1.25 5.27
C THR A 51 -6.19 -1.06 4.45
N LEU A 52 -5.39 -2.11 4.24
CA LEU A 52 -4.20 -2.02 3.41
C LEU A 52 -4.54 -1.68 1.96
N PHE A 53 -5.56 -2.30 1.40
CA PHE A 53 -6.01 -2.07 0.03
C PHE A 53 -6.37 -0.60 -0.19
N THR A 54 -7.26 -0.06 0.65
CA THR A 54 -7.74 1.32 0.56
C THR A 54 -6.63 2.33 0.86
N THR A 55 -5.78 2.04 1.84
CA THR A 55 -4.65 2.92 2.21
C THR A 55 -3.63 3.00 1.07
N HIS A 56 -3.30 1.87 0.42
CA HIS A 56 -2.42 1.86 -0.73
C HIS A 56 -3.02 2.62 -1.92
N GLN A 57 -4.28 2.38 -2.28
CA GLN A 57 -4.93 3.13 -3.37
C GLN A 57 -4.94 4.64 -3.10
N THR A 58 -5.27 5.04 -1.87
CA THR A 58 -5.26 6.45 -1.48
C THR A 58 -3.85 7.04 -1.59
N LEU A 59 -2.84 6.32 -1.11
CA LEU A 59 -1.44 6.75 -1.17
C LEU A 59 -0.95 6.89 -2.62
N ILE A 60 -1.21 5.88 -3.46
CA ILE A 60 -0.85 5.87 -4.88
C ILE A 60 -1.51 7.04 -5.62
N LYS A 61 -2.79 7.31 -5.33
CA LYS A 61 -3.52 8.45 -5.90
C LYS A 61 -2.84 9.78 -5.54
N LEU A 62 -2.57 10.00 -4.26
CA LEU A 62 -1.90 11.23 -3.81
C LEU A 62 -0.51 11.39 -4.43
N LEU A 63 0.24 10.28 -4.57
CA LEU A 63 1.57 10.31 -5.17
C LEU A 63 1.53 10.63 -6.67
N VAL A 64 0.60 10.04 -7.44
CA VAL A 64 0.48 10.32 -8.88
C VAL A 64 -0.03 11.74 -9.16
N GLU A 65 -0.88 12.29 -8.27
CA GLU A 65 -1.40 13.66 -8.35
C GLU A 65 -0.40 14.72 -7.87
N HIS A 66 0.68 14.31 -7.21
CA HIS A 66 1.69 15.22 -6.69
C HIS A 66 2.41 15.97 -7.84
N PRO A 67 2.67 17.30 -7.72
CA PRO A 67 3.27 18.09 -8.80
C PRO A 67 4.61 17.53 -9.33
N ALA A 68 5.43 16.95 -8.46
CA ALA A 68 6.70 16.32 -8.84
C ALA A 68 6.56 15.10 -9.77
N MET A 69 5.37 14.52 -9.92
CA MET A 69 5.10 13.44 -10.86
C MET A 69 4.82 13.93 -12.29
N ALA A 70 4.46 15.22 -12.48
CA ALA A 70 4.07 15.76 -13.78
C ALA A 70 5.02 15.44 -14.94
N PRO A 71 6.37 15.49 -14.78
CA PRO A 71 7.30 15.16 -15.86
C PRO A 71 7.23 13.69 -16.34
N ASN A 72 6.68 12.79 -15.51
CA ASN A 72 6.67 11.36 -15.74
C ASN A 72 5.32 10.81 -16.23
N LEU A 73 4.22 11.54 -16.03
CA LEU A 73 2.85 11.03 -16.20
C LEU A 73 2.54 10.56 -17.63
N GLN A 74 3.07 11.27 -18.62
CA GLN A 74 2.76 11.04 -20.04
C GLN A 74 3.65 10.00 -20.70
N GLN A 75 4.71 9.55 -20.02
CA GLN A 75 5.55 8.46 -20.49
C GLN A 75 4.84 7.13 -20.25
N THR A 76 5.13 6.13 -21.08
CA THR A 76 4.65 4.77 -20.85
C THR A 76 5.30 4.16 -19.62
N PHE A 77 4.65 3.19 -18.99
CA PHE A 77 5.15 2.59 -17.75
C PHE A 77 6.58 2.05 -17.88
N SER A 78 6.89 1.37 -19.00
CA SER A 78 8.21 0.80 -19.28
C SER A 78 9.28 1.81 -19.70
N THR A 79 8.90 3.04 -20.06
CA THR A 79 9.86 4.09 -20.42
C THR A 79 10.58 4.59 -19.17
N PRO A 80 11.93 4.72 -19.12
CA PRO A 80 12.62 5.29 -17.97
C PRO A 80 12.07 6.66 -17.55
N ALA A 81 11.91 6.89 -16.24
CA ALA A 81 11.37 8.14 -15.73
C ALA A 81 12.22 9.35 -16.13
N ASN A 82 11.54 10.40 -16.60
CA ASN A 82 12.14 11.69 -16.97
C ASN A 82 12.67 12.44 -15.74
N SER A 83 11.94 12.38 -14.62
CA SER A 83 12.36 12.90 -13.31
C SER A 83 12.37 11.77 -12.29
N LYS A 84 13.56 11.38 -11.83
CA LYS A 84 13.70 10.43 -10.73
C LYS A 84 13.79 11.21 -9.41
N ASN A 85 12.64 11.44 -8.79
CA ASN A 85 12.53 12.06 -7.46
C ASN A 85 11.89 11.07 -6.47
N LYS A 86 11.89 11.42 -5.17
CA LYS A 86 11.37 10.49 -4.15
C LYS A 86 9.87 10.21 -4.27
N VAL A 87 9.10 11.12 -4.85
CA VAL A 87 7.65 10.90 -5.10
C VAL A 87 7.44 9.86 -6.19
N TYR A 88 8.18 9.94 -7.30
CA TYR A 88 8.16 8.90 -8.33
C TYR A 88 8.55 7.53 -7.79
N PHE A 89 9.64 7.48 -7.03
CA PHE A 89 10.08 6.24 -6.40
C PHE A 89 8.98 5.65 -5.49
N MET A 90 8.40 6.48 -4.62
CA MET A 90 7.37 6.02 -3.70
C MET A 90 6.10 5.59 -4.42
N TRP A 91 5.71 6.26 -5.51
CA TRP A 91 4.60 5.84 -6.36
C TRP A 91 4.83 4.43 -6.94
N ASP A 92 5.98 4.18 -7.55
CA ASP A 92 6.32 2.86 -8.12
C ASP A 92 6.37 1.77 -7.03
N PHE A 93 6.98 2.08 -5.87
CA PHE A 93 7.08 1.17 -4.74
C PHE A 93 5.71 0.82 -4.15
N ALA A 94 4.84 1.81 -3.91
CA ALA A 94 3.50 1.62 -3.38
C ALA A 94 2.61 0.86 -4.37
N LEU A 95 2.69 1.18 -5.67
CA LEU A 95 1.93 0.52 -6.73
C LEU A 95 2.28 -0.97 -6.85
N ARG A 96 3.58 -1.33 -6.86
CA ARG A 96 4.01 -2.74 -6.89
C ARG A 96 3.59 -3.50 -5.63
N SER A 97 3.62 -2.84 -4.48
CA SER A 97 3.15 -3.43 -3.22
C SER A 97 1.63 -3.70 -3.27
N PHE A 98 0.86 -2.81 -3.88
CA PHE A 98 -0.57 -3.01 -4.14
C PHE A 98 -0.84 -4.14 -5.14
N GLN A 99 -0.03 -4.28 -6.19
CA GLN A 99 -0.13 -5.39 -7.14
C GLN A 99 0.02 -6.76 -6.46
N HIS A 100 0.99 -6.92 -5.56
CA HIS A 100 1.12 -8.12 -4.73
C HIS A 100 -0.11 -8.37 -3.87
N LEU A 101 -0.63 -7.33 -3.21
CA LEU A 101 -1.84 -7.43 -2.38
C LEU A 101 -3.06 -7.88 -3.19
N ALA A 102 -3.26 -7.34 -4.39
CA ALA A 102 -4.40 -7.68 -5.24
C ALA A 102 -4.26 -9.07 -5.88
N ALA A 103 -3.04 -9.47 -6.27
CA ALA A 103 -2.83 -10.69 -7.03
C ALA A 103 -2.69 -11.95 -6.16
N GLU A 104 -2.06 -11.84 -4.98
CA GLU A 104 -1.53 -12.99 -4.25
C GLU A 104 -2.05 -13.13 -2.83
N VAL A 105 -2.84 -12.17 -2.35
CA VAL A 105 -3.38 -12.19 -0.97
C VAL A 105 -4.88 -12.42 -1.02
N SER A 106 -5.34 -13.45 -0.29
CA SER A 106 -6.76 -13.74 -0.11
C SER A 106 -7.44 -12.57 0.58
N PRO A 107 -8.51 -11.98 -0.01
CA PRO A 107 -9.25 -10.91 0.64
C PRO A 107 -9.87 -11.35 1.98
N GLN A 108 -10.39 -12.58 2.07
CA GLN A 108 -11.12 -13.09 3.24
C GLN A 108 -10.20 -13.68 4.32
N ASP A 109 -9.09 -14.32 3.95
CA ASP A 109 -8.11 -14.85 4.90
C ASP A 109 -6.68 -14.48 4.49
N PRO A 110 -6.28 -13.20 4.63
CA PRO A 110 -4.97 -12.74 4.18
C PRO A 110 -3.81 -13.44 4.89
N TRP A 111 -4.01 -13.95 6.11
CA TRP A 111 -2.98 -14.66 6.85
C TRP A 111 -2.68 -16.06 6.32
N SER A 112 -3.58 -16.63 5.51
CA SER A 112 -3.32 -17.88 4.78
C SER A 112 -2.35 -17.68 3.60
N SER A 113 -2.25 -16.45 3.10
CA SER A 113 -1.43 -16.12 1.94
C SER A 113 0.03 -15.87 2.34
N PRO A 114 1.01 -16.62 1.79
CA PRO A 114 2.43 -16.41 2.09
C PRO A 114 2.89 -14.97 1.82
N MET A 115 2.38 -14.35 0.76
CA MET A 115 2.72 -12.98 0.33
C MET A 115 2.29 -11.91 1.34
N PHE A 116 1.34 -12.20 2.25
CA PHE A 116 0.81 -11.17 3.13
C PHE A 116 1.86 -10.62 4.11
N GLN A 117 2.79 -11.47 4.57
CA GLN A 117 3.90 -11.01 5.41
C GLN A 117 4.81 -10.01 4.69
N ASP A 118 5.03 -10.22 3.39
CA ASP A 118 5.88 -9.36 2.56
C ASP A 118 5.17 -8.04 2.25
N VAL A 119 3.86 -8.08 1.98
CA VAL A 119 3.03 -6.88 1.84
C VAL A 119 3.06 -6.04 3.12
N LEU A 120 2.92 -6.64 4.30
CA LEU A 120 3.04 -5.93 5.57
C LEU A 120 4.43 -5.30 5.77
N GLY A 121 5.49 -6.02 5.39
CA GLY A 121 6.86 -5.50 5.42
C GLY A 121 7.05 -4.30 4.50
N ARG A 122 6.53 -4.37 3.27
CA ARG A 122 6.54 -3.27 2.29
C ARG A 122 5.75 -2.07 2.77
N ALA A 123 4.57 -2.28 3.35
CA ALA A 123 3.75 -1.21 3.92
C ALA A 123 4.48 -0.47 5.06
N LEU A 124 5.14 -1.21 5.96
CA LEU A 124 5.96 -0.60 7.02
C LEU A 124 7.16 0.16 6.44
N MET A 125 7.84 -0.40 5.43
CA MET A 125 8.95 0.27 4.76
C MET A 125 8.50 1.57 4.08
N ALA A 126 7.38 1.55 3.35
CA ALA A 126 6.79 2.76 2.76
C ALA A 126 6.47 3.81 3.82
N LYS A 127 5.89 3.42 4.96
CA LYS A 127 5.64 4.32 6.10
C LYS A 127 6.93 4.96 6.59
N GLU A 128 7.94 4.16 6.89
CA GLU A 128 9.21 4.66 7.44
C GLU A 128 9.92 5.58 6.44
N MET A 129 9.89 5.25 5.14
CA MET A 129 10.47 6.10 4.09
C MET A 129 9.72 7.42 3.89
N VAL A 130 8.38 7.42 3.92
CA VAL A 130 7.59 8.65 3.74
C VAL A 130 7.70 9.57 4.95
N LEU A 131 7.77 9.01 6.15
CA LEU A 131 7.87 9.76 7.41
C LEU A 131 9.31 10.04 7.83
N ASP A 132 10.29 9.67 7.01
CA ASP A 132 11.70 9.93 7.29
C ASP A 132 12.02 11.42 7.12
N GLU A 133 12.24 12.10 8.24
CA GLU A 133 12.70 13.50 8.27
C GLU A 133 14.23 13.62 8.23
N SER A 134 14.97 12.51 8.31
CA SER A 134 16.43 12.51 8.32
C SER A 134 17.07 12.55 6.93
N GLY A 135 16.28 12.43 5.86
CA GLY A 135 16.75 12.52 4.47
C GLY A 135 17.46 11.26 3.96
N ASN A 136 17.41 10.16 4.70
CA ASN A 136 18.06 8.90 4.33
C ASN A 136 17.43 8.26 3.09
N LEU A 137 16.14 8.52 2.84
CA LEU A 137 15.49 8.09 1.59
C LEU A 137 16.19 8.68 0.35
N GLY A 138 16.51 9.98 0.40
CA GLY A 138 17.24 10.65 -0.68
C GLY A 138 18.65 10.07 -0.86
N ALA A 139 19.33 9.75 0.24
CA ALA A 139 20.68 9.17 0.23
C ALA A 139 20.72 7.71 -0.26
N GLY A 140 19.70 6.91 0.05
CA GLY A 140 19.64 5.48 -0.33
C GLY A 140 19.16 5.21 -1.77
N ILE A 141 18.38 6.14 -2.35
CA ILE A 141 17.95 6.06 -3.77
C ILE A 141 18.98 6.74 -4.69
N ALA A 142 19.93 7.51 -4.13
CA ALA A 142 21.00 8.16 -4.87
C ALA A 142 21.98 7.15 -5.48
N ASN A 143 21.66 6.65 -6.67
CA ASN A 143 22.69 6.31 -7.64
C ASN A 143 23.27 7.67 -8.11
N PRO A 144 24.59 7.92 -8.02
CA PRO A 144 25.18 9.27 -7.94
C PRO A 144 25.10 10.16 -9.20
N GLY A 145 24.16 9.94 -10.13
CA GLY A 145 24.06 10.73 -11.36
C GLY A 145 22.65 11.08 -11.86
N ASN A 146 21.55 10.69 -11.19
CA ASN A 146 20.23 10.75 -11.83
C ASN A 146 19.04 11.23 -10.97
N MET A 147 19.22 11.61 -9.69
CA MET A 147 18.10 12.17 -8.92
C MET A 147 18.03 13.68 -9.05
N ASN A 148 16.94 14.17 -9.63
CA ASN A 148 16.56 15.58 -9.61
C ASN A 148 15.56 15.80 -8.48
N ASP A 149 15.94 15.46 -7.24
CA ASP A 149 15.02 15.57 -6.10
C ASP A 149 14.73 17.03 -5.73
N GLY A 150 15.57 18.00 -6.12
CA GLY A 150 15.23 19.43 -6.20
C GLY A 150 14.58 20.08 -4.96
N GLY A 151 14.64 19.47 -3.77
CA GLY A 151 13.86 19.90 -2.60
C GLY A 151 12.37 19.55 -2.65
N VAL A 152 11.96 18.59 -3.48
CA VAL A 152 10.63 17.96 -3.44
C VAL A 152 10.42 17.40 -2.04
N ASP A 153 9.21 17.48 -1.51
CA ASP A 153 8.82 16.87 -0.23
C ASP A 153 7.47 16.18 -0.34
N PHE A 154 7.22 15.21 0.55
CA PHE A 154 5.88 14.63 0.68
C PHE A 154 4.98 15.64 1.39
N GLY A 155 3.83 15.95 0.78
CA GLY A 155 2.80 16.77 1.43
C GLY A 155 2.20 16.10 2.67
N GLU A 156 1.58 16.91 3.53
CA GLU A 156 1.00 16.44 4.80
C GLU A 156 -0.06 15.34 4.63
N GLU A 157 -0.87 15.39 3.57
CA GLU A 157 -1.86 14.34 3.29
C GLU A 157 -1.19 13.00 2.94
N ILE A 158 -0.07 13.01 2.21
CA ILE A 158 0.72 11.80 1.91
C ILE A 158 1.27 11.21 3.21
N LYS A 159 1.86 12.05 4.08
CA LYS A 159 2.38 11.61 5.38
C LYS A 159 1.28 11.02 6.27
N LYS A 160 0.11 11.68 6.32
CA LYS A 160 -1.06 11.23 7.09
C LYS A 160 -1.58 9.88 6.63
N VAL A 161 -1.63 9.63 5.32
CA VAL A 161 -2.01 8.32 4.77
C VAL A 161 -0.92 7.28 5.05
N ALA A 162 0.35 7.61 4.84
CA ALA A 162 1.45 6.70 5.10
C ALA A 162 1.55 6.27 6.58
N ALA A 163 1.18 7.16 7.52
CA ALA A 163 1.13 6.85 8.94
C ALA A 163 0.17 5.69 9.29
N LYS A 164 -0.81 5.41 8.43
CA LYS A 164 -1.80 4.33 8.57
C LYS A 164 -1.39 3.01 7.92
N LEU A 165 -0.26 2.93 7.23
CA LEU A 165 0.17 1.69 6.53
C LEU A 165 0.49 0.52 7.47
N ASP A 166 0.64 0.76 8.77
CA ASP A 166 0.80 -0.28 9.80
C ASP A 166 -0.47 -0.50 10.65
N ASP A 167 -1.58 0.12 10.27
CA ASP A 167 -2.90 -0.08 10.86
C ASP A 167 -3.63 -1.19 10.09
N LEU A 168 -4.05 -2.24 10.80
CA LEU A 168 -4.80 -3.36 10.21
C LEU A 168 -6.32 -3.20 10.36
N GLY A 169 -6.79 -2.00 10.67
CA GLY A 169 -8.19 -1.62 10.65
C GLY A 169 -8.97 -1.99 11.90
N GLU A 170 -10.28 -1.78 11.81
CA GLU A 170 -11.23 -2.09 12.87
C GLU A 170 -11.54 -3.59 12.94
N GLY A 171 -11.56 -4.14 14.15
CA GLY A 171 -11.75 -5.58 14.39
C GLY A 171 -10.44 -6.33 14.65
N CYS A 172 -10.57 -7.63 14.91
CA CYS A 172 -9.45 -8.49 15.27
C CYS A 172 -8.45 -8.60 14.11
N ALA A 173 -7.18 -8.24 14.32
CA ALA A 173 -6.16 -8.32 13.29
C ALA A 173 -5.95 -9.75 12.76
N GLY A 174 -6.23 -10.78 13.55
CA GLY A 174 -5.93 -12.17 13.21
C GLY A 174 -7.06 -12.96 12.55
N CYS A 175 -8.32 -12.59 12.82
CA CYS A 175 -9.49 -13.29 12.30
C CYS A 175 -10.59 -12.38 11.75
N GLY A 176 -10.43 -11.06 11.84
CA GLY A 176 -11.31 -10.07 11.24
C GLY A 176 -12.63 -9.83 11.97
N LYS A 177 -12.96 -10.62 13.00
CA LYS A 177 -14.19 -10.43 13.79
C LYS A 177 -14.18 -9.08 14.52
N ALA A 178 -15.30 -8.36 14.48
CA ALA A 178 -15.46 -7.07 15.17
C ALA A 178 -15.37 -7.22 16.70
N GLU A 179 -15.96 -8.28 17.26
CA GLU A 179 -15.95 -8.56 18.69
C GLU A 179 -15.67 -10.04 18.97
N LYS A 180 -15.22 -10.34 20.19
CA LYS A 180 -15.16 -11.71 20.71
C LYS A 180 -16.56 -12.18 21.11
N GLU A 181 -16.87 -13.46 20.92
CA GLU A 181 -18.01 -14.10 21.59
C GLU A 181 -17.89 -13.92 23.11
N GLY A 182 -18.85 -13.22 23.72
CA GLY A 182 -18.87 -12.89 25.16
C GLY A 182 -18.39 -11.48 25.52
N GLY A 183 -18.08 -10.63 24.53
CA GLY A 183 -17.69 -9.24 24.75
C GLY A 183 -16.21 -9.06 25.15
N GLY A 184 -15.60 -8.00 24.62
CA GLY A 184 -14.23 -7.60 24.95
C GLY A 184 -13.24 -7.71 23.78
N GLU A 185 -12.32 -6.74 23.75
CA GLU A 185 -11.23 -6.60 22.79
C GLU A 185 -9.91 -6.52 23.55
N LEU A 186 -8.89 -7.23 23.07
CA LEU A 186 -7.52 -7.08 23.53
C LEU A 186 -6.80 -6.08 22.62
N LEU A 187 -6.42 -4.94 23.18
CA LEU A 187 -5.45 -4.05 22.56
C LEU A 187 -4.04 -4.57 22.80
N CYS A 188 -3.15 -4.39 21.82
CA CYS A 188 -1.74 -4.63 22.03
C CYS A 188 -1.24 -3.74 23.19
N ALA A 189 -0.76 -4.37 24.27
CA ALA A 189 -0.34 -3.66 25.48
C ALA A 189 0.75 -2.60 25.24
N ARG A 190 1.54 -2.74 24.16
CA ARG A 190 2.62 -1.82 23.81
C ARG A 190 2.11 -0.61 23.02
N CYS A 191 1.56 -0.82 21.83
CA CYS A 191 1.18 0.30 20.96
C CYS A 191 -0.24 0.82 21.18
N LYS A 192 -1.11 0.03 21.84
CA LYS A 192 -2.54 0.35 22.09
C LYS A 192 -3.36 0.65 20.83
N ARG A 193 -2.84 0.32 19.64
CA ARG A 193 -3.51 0.54 18.34
C ARG A 193 -4.12 -0.74 17.77
N GLN A 194 -3.39 -1.86 17.80
CA GLN A 194 -3.85 -3.10 17.18
C GLN A 194 -4.78 -3.88 18.10
N ARG A 195 -5.89 -4.34 17.54
CA ARG A 195 -6.99 -5.04 18.22
C ARG A 195 -6.96 -6.55 17.95
N TYR A 196 -7.30 -7.35 18.95
CA TYR A 196 -7.38 -8.81 18.87
C TYR A 196 -8.55 -9.33 19.71
N CYS A 197 -9.24 -10.39 19.27
CA CYS A 197 -10.28 -11.04 20.08
C CYS A 197 -9.71 -12.02 21.11
N SER A 198 -8.44 -12.45 20.94
CA SER A 198 -7.78 -13.41 21.83
C SER A 198 -6.25 -13.29 21.77
N GLY A 199 -5.58 -13.81 22.79
CA GLY A 199 -4.11 -13.94 22.79
C GLY A 199 -3.59 -14.84 21.68
N GLU A 200 -4.40 -15.78 21.18
CA GLU A 200 -4.05 -16.62 20.02
C GLU A 200 -4.00 -15.81 18.74
N CYS A 201 -5.01 -14.95 18.50
CA CYS A 201 -5.00 -14.03 17.36
C CYS A 201 -3.82 -13.05 17.45
N GLN A 202 -3.49 -12.57 18.65
CA GLN A 202 -2.30 -11.74 18.85
C GLN A 202 -1.01 -12.50 18.49
N LYS A 203 -0.84 -13.74 18.97
CA LYS A 203 0.33 -14.58 18.66
C LYS A 203 0.44 -14.88 17.15
N LYS A 204 -0.66 -15.19 16.48
CA LYS A 204 -0.73 -15.40 15.02
C LYS A 204 -0.16 -14.20 14.26
N CYS A 205 -0.53 -12.99 14.65
CA CYS A 205 -0.10 -11.76 13.96
C CYS A 205 1.25 -11.20 14.45
N TRP A 206 1.77 -11.68 15.58
CA TRP A 206 2.87 -11.05 16.30
C TRP A 206 4.15 -10.90 15.47
N LYS A 207 4.48 -11.89 14.63
CA LYS A 207 5.69 -11.87 13.79
C LYS A 207 5.74 -10.64 12.88
N ALA A 208 4.60 -10.27 12.28
CA ALA A 208 4.49 -9.07 11.46
C ALA A 208 4.37 -7.82 12.35
N HIS A 209 3.44 -7.85 13.31
CA HIS A 209 3.10 -6.69 14.13
C HIS A 209 4.30 -6.14 14.91
N LYS A 210 5.15 -7.01 15.48
CA LYS A 210 6.27 -6.60 16.33
C LYS A 210 7.29 -5.69 15.63
N LYS A 211 7.37 -5.72 14.30
CA LYS A 211 8.29 -4.87 13.52
C LYS A 211 7.88 -3.39 13.57
N GLY A 212 6.59 -3.11 13.49
CA GLY A 212 6.02 -1.76 13.56
C GLY A 212 5.49 -1.36 14.94
N CYS A 213 5.48 -2.28 15.91
CA CYS A 213 4.93 -2.05 17.25
C CYS A 213 5.82 -1.10 18.07
N LYS A 214 5.47 0.19 18.05
CA LYS A 214 6.10 1.27 18.83
C LYS A 214 5.06 1.85 19.82
N ALA A 215 5.53 2.29 20.99
CA ALA A 215 4.69 2.85 22.06
C ALA A 215 4.18 4.26 21.71
#